data_AF-A0A9N8WS23-F1
#
_entry.id   AF-A0A9N8WS23-F1
#
_cell.length_a   1.000
_cell.length_b   1.000
_cell.length_c   1.000
_cell.angle_alpha   90.00
_cell.angle_beta   90.00
_cell.angle_gamma   90.00
#
_symmetry.space_group_name_H-M   'P 1'
#
loop_
_entity.id
_entity.type
_entity.pdbx_description
1 polymer ?
#
loop_
_entity_poly.entity_id
_entity_poly.type
_entity_poly.pdbx_seq_one_letter_code
_entity_poly.pdbx_strand_id
1 'polypeptide(L)'
;MIKSSLEANVYLRVIDEDSVLNKLLRNQEFDLPSFFITSYAKLLNSSQHSDMVNSNNSQENRQYQKRIKIANDTECDVLVKKATLNKCPRCWNYLAINVNELCKRCDDVLMK
;
A
#
# COMPACT_ATOMS: atom_id res chain seq x y z
N MET A 1 -12.65 -8.49 7.38
CA MET A 1 -11.25 -8.83 7.69
C MET A 1 -10.49 -8.99 6.39
N ILE A 2 -9.22 -8.59 6.37
CA ILE A 2 -8.26 -8.90 5.29
C ILE A 2 -7.84 -10.36 5.51
N LYS A 3 -8.00 -11.21 4.49
CA LYS A 3 -7.68 -12.65 4.61
C LYS A 3 -6.31 -13.01 4.05
N SER A 4 -5.88 -12.29 3.01
CA SER A 4 -4.59 -12.46 2.33
C SER A 4 -3.88 -11.11 2.25
N SER A 5 -2.54 -11.11 2.25
CA SER A 5 -1.74 -9.89 2.06
C SER A 5 -2.04 -9.18 0.73
N LEU A 6 -2.46 -9.92 -0.30
CA LEU A 6 -2.89 -9.33 -1.57
C LEU A 6 -4.19 -8.53 -1.43
N GLU A 7 -5.02 -8.80 -0.45
CA GLU A 7 -6.22 -7.99 -0.17
C GLU A 7 -5.91 -6.69 0.58
N ALA A 8 -4.63 -6.39 0.83
CA ALA A 8 -4.19 -5.23 1.57
C ALA A 8 -3.53 -4.18 0.67
N ASN A 9 -3.82 -2.92 0.97
CA ASN A 9 -3.06 -1.75 0.53
C ASN A 9 -2.24 -1.26 1.73
N VAL A 10 -0.93 -1.15 1.55
CA VAL A 10 0.01 -0.71 2.58
C VAL A 10 0.43 0.73 2.31
N TYR A 11 0.40 1.55 3.34
CA TYR A 11 0.85 2.93 3.28
C TYR A 11 1.84 3.16 4.40
N LEU A 12 2.98 3.71 4.04
CA LEU A 12 4.07 3.98 4.97
C LEU A 12 4.26 5.48 5.09
N ARG A 13 4.62 5.97 6.26
CA ARG A 13 5.13 7.33 6.45
C ARG A 13 6.29 7.26 7.42
N VAL A 14 7.48 7.60 6.94
CA VAL A 14 8.64 7.80 7.83
C VAL A 14 8.50 9.20 8.46
N ILE A 15 8.62 9.28 9.78
CA ILE A 15 8.43 10.54 10.51
C ILE A 15 9.55 11.54 10.21
N ASP A 16 10.79 11.05 10.16
CA ASP A 16 11.95 11.82 9.72
C ASP A 16 12.14 11.70 8.20
N GLU A 17 11.74 12.74 7.48
CA GLU A 17 11.82 12.79 6.01
C GLU A 17 13.27 12.83 5.49
N ASP A 18 14.25 13.24 6.31
CA ASP A 18 15.66 13.29 5.93
C ASP A 18 16.44 12.00 6.27
N SER A 19 15.80 11.08 7.00
CA SER A 19 16.38 9.81 7.41
C SER A 19 16.86 8.97 6.21
N VAL A 20 17.89 8.16 6.45
CA VAL A 20 18.40 7.18 5.49
C VAL A 20 17.30 6.20 5.05
N LEU A 21 16.40 5.84 5.98
CA LEU A 21 15.28 4.97 5.69
C LEU A 21 14.31 5.61 4.70
N ASN A 22 13.93 6.88 4.88
CA ASN A 22 13.02 7.55 3.95
C ASN A 22 13.62 7.60 2.54
N LYS A 23 14.91 7.96 2.44
CA LYS A 23 15.65 7.97 1.16
C LYS A 23 15.68 6.59 0.50
N LEU A 24 15.96 5.54 1.28
CA LEU A 24 15.96 4.15 0.78
C LEU A 24 14.58 3.73 0.26
N LEU A 25 13.52 3.98 1.04
CA LEU A 25 12.16 3.61 0.67
C LEU A 25 11.65 4.39 -0.55
N ARG A 26 12.03 5.67 -0.69
CA ARG A 26 11.74 6.48 -1.89
C ARG A 26 12.41 5.90 -3.13
N ASN A 27 13.68 5.52 -3.02
CA ASN A 27 14.44 4.92 -4.13
C ASN A 27 13.90 3.55 -4.56
N GLN A 28 13.11 2.89 -3.71
CA GLN A 28 12.52 1.57 -3.96
C GLN A 28 10.99 1.62 -3.98
N GLU A 29 10.39 2.80 -4.20
CA GLU A 29 8.94 2.98 -4.05
C GLU A 29 8.13 2.05 -4.97
N PHE A 30 8.65 1.78 -6.17
CA PHE A 30 8.02 0.85 -7.13
C PHE A 30 8.00 -0.61 -6.64
N ASP A 31 9.01 -1.03 -5.88
CA ASP A 31 9.19 -2.41 -5.43
C ASP A 31 8.52 -2.69 -4.07
N LEU A 32 8.01 -1.65 -3.39
CA LEU A 32 7.32 -1.79 -2.10
C LEU A 32 6.20 -2.84 -2.12
N PRO A 33 5.30 -2.92 -3.12
CA PRO A 33 4.26 -3.95 -3.14
C PRO A 33 4.84 -5.36 -3.11
N SER A 34 5.99 -5.56 -3.76
CA SER A 34 6.69 -6.84 -3.76
C SER A 34 7.35 -7.15 -2.42
N PHE A 35 7.95 -6.16 -1.75
CA PHE A 35 8.54 -6.35 -0.42
C PHE A 35 7.50 -6.77 0.63
N PHE A 36 6.29 -6.23 0.54
CA PHE A 36 5.21 -6.54 1.48
C PHE A 36 4.26 -7.65 1.00
N ILE A 37 4.49 -8.20 -0.20
CA ILE A 37 3.63 -9.21 -0.84
C ILE A 37 2.17 -8.73 -0.86
N THR A 38 1.97 -7.47 -1.22
CA THR A 38 0.64 -6.84 -1.29
C THR A 38 0.31 -6.40 -2.71
N SER A 39 -0.96 -6.15 -2.98
CA SER A 39 -1.38 -5.64 -4.29
C SER A 39 -0.93 -4.21 -4.52
N TYR A 40 -0.79 -3.44 -3.43
CA TYR A 40 -0.41 -2.05 -3.47
C TYR A 40 0.36 -1.67 -2.21
N ALA A 41 1.40 -0.87 -2.40
CA ALA A 41 2.13 -0.21 -1.33
C ALA A 41 2.58 1.17 -1.81
N LYS A 42 2.54 2.17 -0.92
CA LYS A 42 2.97 3.54 -1.24
C LYS A 42 3.59 4.23 -0.03
N LEU A 43 4.58 5.09 -0.30
CA LEU A 43 5.16 5.95 0.72
C LEU A 43 4.48 7.32 0.69
N LEU A 44 3.93 7.72 1.83
CA LEU A 44 3.15 8.94 2.01
C LEU A 44 4.03 10.07 2.56
N ASN A 45 3.69 11.29 2.14
CA ASN A 45 4.17 12.51 2.80
C ASN A 45 3.25 12.87 3.98
N SER A 46 3.69 13.80 4.80
CA SER A 46 2.95 14.22 6.00
C SER A 46 1.51 14.68 5.72
N SER A 47 1.25 15.42 4.62
CA SER A 47 -0.09 15.86 4.21
C SER A 47 -0.99 14.70 3.76
N GLN A 48 -0.45 13.80 2.94
CA GLN A 48 -1.21 12.64 2.43
C GLN A 48 -1.61 11.70 3.56
N HIS A 49 -0.75 11.54 4.57
CA HIS A 49 -1.06 10.74 5.75
C HIS A 49 -2.21 11.35 6.56
N SER A 50 -2.22 12.66 6.80
CA SER A 50 -3.33 13.31 7.50
C SER A 50 -4.65 13.15 6.76
N ASP A 51 -4.66 13.33 5.43
CA ASP A 51 -5.88 13.18 4.62
C ASP A 51 -6.41 11.74 4.70
N MET A 52 -5.50 10.77 4.64
CA MET A 52 -5.83 9.35 4.68
C MET A 52 -6.31 8.87 6.05
N VAL A 53 -5.87 9.48 7.14
CA VAL A 53 -6.34 9.19 8.50
C VAL A 53 -7.68 9.87 8.78
N ASN A 54 -7.84 11.13 8.34
CA ASN A 54 -9.03 11.94 8.59
C ASN A 54 -10.25 11.54 7.76
N SER A 55 -10.05 10.93 6.58
CA SER A 55 -11.15 10.54 5.68
C SER A 55 -12.00 9.35 6.15
N ASN A 56 -11.71 8.72 7.31
CA ASN A 56 -12.30 7.43 7.71
C ASN A 56 -13.46 7.51 8.73
N ASN A 57 -14.34 8.49 8.63
CA ASN A 57 -15.52 8.56 9.51
C ASN A 57 -16.63 7.53 9.15
N SER A 58 -16.38 6.59 8.24
CA SER A 58 -17.32 5.50 7.88
C SER A 58 -16.82 4.13 8.36
N GLN A 59 -17.66 3.47 9.16
CA GLN A 59 -17.45 2.19 9.86
C GLN A 59 -17.00 1.00 8.97
N GLU A 60 -17.05 1.12 7.64
CA GLU A 60 -16.79 0.01 6.71
C GLU A 60 -15.32 -0.14 6.29
N ASN A 61 -14.50 0.90 6.48
CA ASN A 61 -13.10 0.87 6.06
C ASN A 61 -12.19 0.43 7.24
N ARG A 62 -12.24 -0.87 7.57
CA ARG A 62 -11.40 -1.45 8.63
C ARG A 62 -9.93 -1.20 8.33
N GLN A 63 -9.39 -0.22 9.03
CA GLN A 63 -8.03 0.28 8.92
C GLN A 63 -7.21 -0.23 10.09
N TYR A 64 -6.07 -0.83 9.81
CA TYR A 64 -5.05 -1.07 10.83
C TYR A 64 -4.02 0.04 10.74
N GLN A 65 -3.75 0.70 11.85
CA GLN A 65 -2.72 1.73 11.95
C GLN A 65 -1.81 1.41 13.12
N LYS A 66 -0.50 1.46 12.90
CA LYS A 66 0.50 1.26 13.94
C LYS A 66 1.72 2.11 13.65
N ARG A 67 2.19 2.81 14.69
CA ARG A 67 3.52 3.39 14.70
C ARG A 67 4.54 2.34 15.12
N ILE A 68 5.61 2.20 14.34
CA ILE A 68 6.72 1.31 14.61
C ILE A 68 8.01 2.11 14.77
N LYS A 69 8.86 1.67 15.71
CA LYS A 69 10.25 2.14 15.82
C LYS A 69 11.14 1.17 15.06
N ILE A 70 11.88 1.69 14.10
CA ILE A 70 12.90 0.98 13.33
C ILE A 70 14.26 1.35 13.94
N ALA A 71 15.31 0.56 13.65
CA ALA A 71 16.66 0.80 14.13
C ALA A 71 17.08 2.28 13.99
N ASN A 72 17.90 2.75 14.93
CA ASN A 72 18.33 4.15 15.07
C ASN A 72 17.17 5.13 15.40
N ASP A 73 16.21 4.70 16.22
CA ASP A 73 15.07 5.49 16.70
C ASP A 73 14.20 6.14 15.60
N THR A 74 14.31 5.66 14.35
CA THR A 74 13.49 6.15 13.26
C THR A 74 12.06 5.64 13.42
N GLU A 75 11.10 6.54 13.53
CA GLU A 75 9.68 6.20 13.62
C GLU A 75 9.05 6.11 12.23
N CYS A 76 8.18 5.12 12.04
CA CYS A 76 7.37 4.96 10.84
C CYS A 76 5.91 4.70 11.22
N ASP A 77 4.99 5.47 10.66
CA ASP A 77 3.56 5.16 10.69
C ASP A 77 3.27 4.14 9.57
N VAL A 78 2.63 3.03 9.93
CA VAL A 78 2.16 2.00 9.00
C VAL A 78 0.66 2.00 9.02
N LEU A 79 0.08 2.12 7.83
CA LEU A 79 -1.35 2.15 7.60
C LEU A 79 -1.71 1.03 6.61
N VAL A 80 -2.58 0.12 7.03
CA VAL A 80 -3.07 -0.98 6.20
C VAL A 80 -4.57 -0.84 6.00
N LYS A 81 -5.01 -0.82 4.73
CA LYS A 81 -6.42 -0.79 4.33
C LYS A 81 -6.74 -2.00 3.47
N LYS A 82 -8.02 -2.38 3.39
CA LYS A 82 -8.45 -3.36 2.40
C LYS A 82 -8.29 -2.76 1.00
N ALA A 83 -7.88 -3.57 0.03
CA ALA A 83 -7.79 -3.16 -1.37
C ALA A 83 -9.18 -2.71 -1.88
N THR A 84 -9.20 -1.61 -2.62
CA THR A 84 -10.42 -0.96 -3.11
C THR A 84 -10.81 -1.39 -4.53
N LEU A 85 -9.87 -1.93 -5.29
CA LEU A 85 -10.07 -2.42 -6.65
C LEU A 85 -10.40 -3.92 -6.66
N ASN A 86 -10.58 -4.48 -7.86
CA ASN A 86 -10.98 -5.87 -8.03
C ASN A 86 -9.79 -6.81 -8.24
N LYS A 87 -9.99 -8.09 -7.87
CA LYS A 87 -8.99 -9.15 -8.02
C LYS A 87 -8.79 -9.48 -9.51
N CYS A 88 -7.55 -9.37 -9.99
CA CYS A 88 -7.15 -9.84 -11.31
C CYS A 88 -7.15 -11.39 -11.34
N PRO A 89 -7.81 -12.05 -12.31
CA PRO A 89 -7.90 -13.51 -12.35
C PRO A 89 -6.55 -14.17 -12.67
N ARG A 90 -5.62 -13.46 -13.32
CA ARG A 90 -4.30 -14.00 -13.72
C ARG A 90 -3.25 -13.91 -12.63
N CYS A 91 -3.10 -12.76 -11.97
CA CYS A 91 -2.02 -12.56 -10.98
C CYS A 91 -2.51 -12.42 -9.54
N TRP A 92 -3.83 -12.40 -9.32
CA TRP A 92 -4.49 -12.28 -8.03
C TRP A 92 -4.27 -10.97 -7.26
N ASN A 93 -3.52 -10.01 -7.83
CA ASN A 93 -3.46 -8.65 -7.30
C ASN A 93 -4.80 -7.93 -7.50
N TYR A 94 -5.16 -7.09 -6.54
CA TYR A 94 -6.34 -6.25 -6.51
C TYR A 94 -6.06 -4.92 -7.24
N LEU A 95 -5.86 -5.01 -8.55
CA LEU A 95 -5.53 -3.89 -9.45
C LEU A 95 -6.42 -3.85 -10.70
N ALA A 96 -7.43 -4.72 -10.79
CA ALA A 96 -8.40 -4.69 -11.89
C ALA A 96 -9.45 -3.61 -11.63
N ILE A 97 -9.81 -2.85 -12.65
CA ILE A 97 -10.82 -1.78 -12.53
C ILE A 97 -12.19 -2.43 -12.33
N ASN A 98 -12.54 -3.41 -13.18
CA ASN A 98 -13.81 -4.13 -13.08
C ASN A 98 -13.64 -5.56 -12.52
N VAL A 99 -14.75 -6.13 -12.05
CA VAL A 99 -14.81 -7.52 -11.59
C VAL A 99 -14.51 -8.45 -12.76
N ASN A 100 -13.70 -9.49 -12.52
CA ASN A 100 -13.27 -10.48 -13.52
C ASN A 100 -12.44 -9.93 -14.70
N GLU A 101 -11.90 -8.72 -14.59
CA GLU A 101 -11.01 -8.11 -15.59
C GLU A 101 -9.54 -8.36 -15.27
N LEU A 102 -8.67 -8.34 -16.30
CA LEU A 102 -7.23 -8.30 -16.10
C LEU A 102 -6.80 -6.91 -15.59
N CYS A 103 -5.77 -6.89 -14.74
CA CYS A 103 -5.09 -5.63 -14.48
C CYS A 103 -4.20 -5.24 -15.66
N LYS A 104 -3.90 -3.95 -15.81
CA LYS A 104 -3.09 -3.40 -16.91
C LYS A 104 -1.82 -4.21 -17.20
N ARG A 105 -1.05 -4.58 -16.16
CA ARG A 105 0.16 -5.39 -16.31
C ARG A 105 -0.09 -6.75 -16.99
N CYS A 106 -1.18 -7.42 -16.63
CA CYS A 106 -1.52 -8.72 -17.18
C CYS A 106 -2.05 -8.60 -18.61
N ASP A 107 -2.78 -7.52 -18.90
CA ASP A 107 -3.27 -7.20 -20.24
C ASP A 107 -2.10 -6.89 -21.20
N ASP A 108 -1.17 -6.02 -20.78
CA ASP A 108 0.04 -5.65 -21.53
C ASP A 108 0.94 -6.85 -21.90
N VAL A 109 0.91 -7.92 -21.09
CA VAL A 109 1.67 -9.16 -21.34
C VAL A 109 0.99 -10.07 -22.36
N LEU A 110 -0.35 -10.01 -22.47
CA LEU A 110 -1.14 -10.85 -23.38
C LEU A 110 -1.42 -10.18 -24.73
N MET A 111 -1.46 -8.84 -24.75
CA MET A 111 -1.70 -8.03 -25.95
C MET A 111 -0.40 -7.74 -26.73
N LYS A 112 0.69 -8.44 -26.42
CA LYS A 112 1.98 -8.39 -27.15
C LYS A 112 2.12 -9.54 -28.12
#